data_AF-A0A538CXT9-F1
#
_entry.id   AF-A0A538CXT9-F1
#
_cell.length_a   1.000
_cell.length_b   1.000
_cell.length_c   1.000
_cell.angle_alpha   90.00
_cell.angle_beta   90.00
_cell.angle_gamma   90.00
#
_symmetry.space_group_name_H-M   'P 1'
#
loop_
_entity.id
_entity.type
_entity.pdbx_description
1 polymer ?
#
loop_
_entity_poly.entity_id
_entity_poly.type
_entity_poly.pdbx_seq_one_letter_code
_entity_poly.pdbx_strand_id
1 'polypeptide(L)'
;MPQDATRRTYLANERTYLAWWRTGLTCLAVAFGAGRIVPALGGHARWPYALLGVGFALLGVAFMVLGSRRQREVHEAIERGEFADLDDKLTRALTGAGVVMGIGVLILVLVD
;
A
#
# COMPACT_ATOMS: atom_id res chain seq x y z
N MET A 1 -9.91 35.91 -10.00
CA MET A 1 -9.62 34.51 -10.37
C MET A 1 -9.35 33.61 -9.14
N PRO A 2 -10.28 33.45 -8.18
CA PRO A 2 -10.12 32.49 -7.07
C PRO A 2 -10.43 31.02 -7.45
N GLN A 3 -11.12 30.78 -8.57
CA GLN A 3 -11.54 29.43 -8.99
C GLN A 3 -10.36 28.53 -9.42
N ASP A 4 -9.27 29.12 -9.93
CA ASP A 4 -8.10 28.35 -10.39
C ASP A 4 -7.30 27.73 -9.23
N ALA A 5 -7.21 28.42 -8.08
CA ALA A 5 -6.47 27.93 -6.92
C ALA A 5 -7.14 26.69 -6.30
N THR A 6 -8.46 26.70 -6.19
CA THR A 6 -9.25 25.55 -5.70
C THR A 6 -9.15 24.36 -6.66
N ARG A 7 -9.23 24.62 -7.98
CA ARG A 7 -9.09 23.57 -9.02
C ARG A 7 -7.72 22.90 -8.99
N ARG A 8 -6.65 23.68 -8.78
CA ARG A 8 -5.26 23.16 -8.71
C ARG A 8 -5.03 22.30 -7.47
N THR A 9 -5.64 22.66 -6.35
CA THR A 9 -5.56 21.90 -5.09
C THR A 9 -6.31 20.58 -5.19
N TYR A 10 -7.49 20.60 -5.82
CA TYR A 10 -8.26 19.38 -6.10
C TYR A 10 -7.49 18.38 -6.99
N LEU A 11 -6.91 18.86 -8.10
CA LEU A 11 -6.10 18.02 -9.01
C LEU A 11 -4.80 17.49 -8.35
N ALA A 12 -4.25 18.21 -7.36
CA ALA A 12 -3.11 17.72 -6.59
C ALA A 12 -3.51 16.58 -5.64
N ASN A 13 -4.67 16.67 -5.02
CA ASN A 13 -5.17 15.64 -4.11
C ASN A 13 -5.54 14.34 -4.86
N GLU A 14 -6.15 14.47 -6.04
CA GLU A 14 -6.49 13.33 -6.92
C GLU A 14 -5.22 12.58 -7.38
N ARG A 15 -4.14 13.30 -7.72
CA ARG A 15 -2.85 12.67 -8.07
C ARG A 15 -2.24 11.91 -6.91
N THR A 16 -2.35 12.46 -5.70
CA THR A 16 -1.88 11.78 -4.49
C THR A 16 -2.68 10.49 -4.28
N TYR A 17 -4.01 10.56 -4.39
CA TYR A 17 -4.88 9.39 -4.29
C TYR A 17 -4.54 8.29 -5.30
N LEU A 18 -4.31 8.64 -6.56
CA LEU A 18 -3.91 7.68 -7.59
C LEU A 18 -2.53 7.05 -7.32
N ALA A 19 -1.63 7.77 -6.64
CA ALA A 19 -0.35 7.21 -6.20
C ALA A 19 -0.53 6.15 -5.10
N TRP A 20 -1.44 6.36 -4.14
CA TRP A 20 -1.81 5.34 -3.14
C TRP A 20 -2.47 4.12 -3.78
N TRP A 21 -3.35 4.33 -4.77
CA TRP A 21 -3.95 3.23 -5.52
C TRP A 21 -2.92 2.41 -6.29
N ARG A 22 -2.00 3.09 -6.97
CA ARG A 22 -0.93 2.43 -7.74
C ARG A 22 -0.05 1.58 -6.82
N THR A 23 0.38 2.12 -5.69
CA THR A 23 1.22 1.39 -4.72
C THR A 23 0.47 0.19 -4.12
N GLY A 24 -0.81 0.34 -3.78
CA GLY A 24 -1.66 -0.78 -3.36
C GLY A 24 -1.76 -1.88 -4.41
N LEU A 25 -2.02 -1.53 -5.68
CA LEU A 25 -2.08 -2.50 -6.79
C LEU A 25 -0.74 -3.21 -7.01
N THR A 26 0.39 -2.51 -6.90
CA THR A 26 1.71 -3.16 -7.00
C THR A 26 1.93 -4.17 -5.88
N CYS A 27 1.52 -3.87 -4.65
CA CYS A 27 1.62 -4.81 -3.54
C CYS A 27 0.77 -6.06 -3.77
N LEU A 28 -0.44 -5.92 -4.33
CA LEU A 28 -1.29 -7.05 -4.71
C LEU A 28 -0.67 -7.90 -5.83
N ALA A 29 -0.04 -7.26 -6.82
CA ALA A 29 0.67 -7.98 -7.88
C ALA A 29 1.85 -8.78 -7.31
N VAL A 30 2.63 -8.20 -6.39
CA VAL A 30 3.72 -8.88 -5.69
C VAL A 30 3.18 -10.04 -4.82
N ALA A 31 2.08 -9.83 -4.11
CA ALA A 31 1.42 -10.88 -3.33
C ALA A 31 1.04 -12.09 -4.19
N PHE A 32 0.47 -11.84 -5.37
CA PHE A 32 0.10 -12.88 -6.32
C PHE A 32 1.33 -13.59 -6.89
N GLY A 33 2.36 -12.84 -7.27
CA GLY A 33 3.62 -13.38 -7.76
C GLY A 33 4.30 -14.30 -6.72
N ALA A 34 4.54 -13.78 -5.52
CA ALA A 34 5.20 -14.51 -4.44
C ALA A 34 4.37 -15.70 -3.95
N GLY A 35 3.05 -15.54 -3.78
CA GLY A 35 2.20 -16.57 -3.18
C GLY A 35 1.79 -17.70 -4.12
N ARG A 36 1.78 -17.46 -5.44
CA ARG A 36 1.21 -18.42 -6.42
C ARG A 36 2.16 -18.79 -7.55
N ILE A 37 2.95 -17.86 -8.07
CA ILE A 37 3.79 -18.09 -9.25
C ILE A 37 5.08 -18.81 -8.87
N VAL A 38 5.83 -18.30 -7.88
CA VAL A 38 7.10 -18.91 -7.45
C VAL A 38 6.95 -20.37 -6.94
N PRO A 39 5.99 -20.70 -6.04
CA PRO A 39 5.82 -22.07 -5.56
C PRO A 39 5.17 -23.03 -6.58
N ALA A 40 4.73 -22.52 -7.74
CA ALA A 40 4.30 -23.37 -8.86
C ALA A 40 5.47 -23.79 -9.76
N LEU A 41 6.59 -23.08 -9.69
CA LEU A 41 7.81 -23.34 -10.46
C LEU A 41 8.84 -24.16 -9.66
N GLY A 42 8.88 -24.00 -8.34
CA GLY A 42 9.76 -24.74 -7.44
C GLY A 42 9.09 -25.96 -6.78
N GLY A 43 9.79 -27.09 -6.70
CA GLY A 43 9.35 -28.30 -6.00
C GLY A 43 9.44 -28.25 -4.47
N HIS A 44 9.76 -27.09 -3.90
CA HIS A 44 10.03 -26.88 -2.48
C HIS A 44 8.77 -26.54 -1.65
N ALA A 45 8.95 -26.37 -0.34
CA ALA A 45 7.87 -26.13 0.61
C ALA A 45 7.03 -24.89 0.24
N ARG A 46 5.73 -25.07 0.06
CA ARG A 46 4.79 -24.04 -0.43
C ARG A 46 4.33 -23.04 0.63
N TRP A 47 4.44 -23.41 1.91
CA TRP A 47 3.96 -22.60 3.03
C TRP A 47 4.64 -21.21 3.16
N PRO A 48 5.98 -21.05 3.06
CA PRO A 48 6.61 -19.74 3.26
C PRO A 48 6.24 -18.74 2.14
N TYR A 49 6.11 -19.21 0.90
CA TYR A 49 5.57 -18.44 -0.22
C TYR A 49 4.14 -17.98 0.03
N ALA A 50 3.27 -18.88 0.52
CA ALA A 50 1.89 -18.52 0.85
C ALA A 50 1.81 -17.48 1.97
N LEU A 51 2.67 -17.57 2.98
CA LEU A 51 2.72 -16.63 4.11
C LEU A 51 3.18 -15.23 3.66
N LEU A 52 4.18 -15.16 2.76
CA LEU A 52 4.59 -13.92 2.11
C LEU A 52 3.49 -13.37 1.19
N GLY A 53 2.82 -14.21 0.42
CA GLY A 53 1.69 -13.78 -0.41
C GLY A 53 0.58 -13.14 0.43
N VAL A 54 0.19 -13.77 1.53
CA VAL A 54 -0.83 -13.22 2.46
C VAL A 54 -0.35 -11.91 3.08
N GLY A 55 0.90 -11.81 3.52
CA GLY A 55 1.42 -10.57 4.11
C GLY A 55 1.44 -9.40 3.11
N PHE A 56 1.83 -9.63 1.85
CA PHE A 56 1.78 -8.58 0.82
C PHE A 56 0.35 -8.23 0.43
N ALA A 57 -0.58 -9.19 0.44
CA ALA A 57 -1.99 -8.94 0.20
C ALA A 57 -2.58 -8.04 1.30
N LEU A 58 -2.32 -8.35 2.56
CA LEU A 58 -2.73 -7.51 3.70
C LEU A 58 -2.11 -6.12 3.64
N LEU A 59 -0.83 -6.02 3.27
CA LEU A 59 -0.14 -4.74 3.09
C LEU A 59 -0.76 -3.91 1.96
N GLY A 60 -1.06 -4.54 0.81
CA GLY A 60 -1.71 -3.89 -0.33
C GLY A 60 -3.13 -3.42 0.00
N VAL A 61 -3.91 -4.24 0.70
CA VAL A 61 -5.24 -3.87 1.22
C VAL A 61 -5.12 -2.71 2.21
N ALA A 62 -4.14 -2.72 3.11
CA ALA A 62 -3.90 -1.63 4.04
C ALA A 62 -3.58 -0.31 3.31
N PHE A 63 -2.71 -0.34 2.29
CA PHE A 63 -2.43 0.83 1.46
C PHE A 63 -3.68 1.37 0.74
N MET A 64 -4.54 0.48 0.21
CA MET A 64 -5.81 0.88 -0.41
C MET A 64 -6.82 1.45 0.59
N VAL A 65 -6.93 0.86 1.79
CA VAL A 65 -7.82 1.34 2.85
C VAL A 65 -7.36 2.69 3.40
N LEU A 66 -6.05 2.91 3.57
CA LEU A 66 -5.53 4.22 3.96
C LEU A 66 -5.68 5.26 2.85
N GLY A 67 -5.40 4.90 1.59
CA GLY A 67 -5.62 5.81 0.46
C GLY A 67 -7.08 6.25 0.34
N SER A 68 -8.02 5.33 0.54
CA SER A 68 -9.46 5.61 0.49
C SER A 68 -9.99 6.36 1.73
N ARG A 69 -9.50 6.04 2.93
CA ARG A 69 -9.80 6.81 4.16
C ARG A 69 -9.27 8.24 4.07
N ARG A 70 -8.03 8.42 3.60
CA ARG A 70 -7.42 9.74 3.36
C ARG A 70 -8.24 10.57 2.39
N GLN A 71 -8.75 9.99 1.30
CA GLN A 71 -9.57 10.74 0.34
C GLN A 71 -10.88 11.23 0.97
N ARG A 72 -11.53 10.40 1.80
CA ARG A 72 -12.77 10.77 2.52
C ARG A 72 -12.50 11.78 3.64
N GLU A 73 -11.50 11.55 4.49
CA GLU A 73 -11.13 12.45 5.59
C GLU A 73 -10.66 13.80 5.08
N VAL A 74 -9.89 13.86 3.99
CA VAL A 74 -9.48 15.14 3.39
C VAL A 74 -10.66 15.87 2.77
N HIS A 75 -11.64 15.17 2.18
CA HIS A 75 -12.85 15.83 1.68
C HIS A 75 -13.68 16.43 2.81
N GLU A 76 -13.90 15.68 3.89
CA GLU A 76 -14.65 16.17 5.04
C GLU A 76 -13.89 17.22 5.88
N ALA A 77 -12.56 17.13 5.95
CA ALA A 77 -11.75 18.07 6.73
C ALA A 77 -11.49 19.39 5.99
N ILE A 78 -11.50 19.39 4.65
CA ILE A 78 -11.56 20.63 3.86
C ILE A 78 -12.88 21.37 4.05
N GLU A 79 -14.00 20.66 4.24
CA GLU A 79 -15.28 21.27 4.61
C GLU A 79 -15.29 21.83 6.05
N ARG A 80 -14.45 21.28 6.94
CA ARG A 80 -14.34 21.70 8.36
C ARG A 80 -13.16 22.65 8.67
N GLY A 81 -12.25 22.87 7.72
CA GLY A 81 -11.08 23.75 7.89
C GLY A 81 -9.93 23.16 8.74
N GLU A 82 -9.92 21.85 8.99
CA GLU A 82 -8.91 21.18 9.81
C GLU A 82 -8.01 20.26 8.97
N PHE A 83 -6.73 20.15 9.34
CA PHE A 83 -5.80 19.21 8.72
C PHE A 83 -5.86 17.86 9.44
N ALA A 84 -6.30 16.81 8.74
CA ALA A 84 -6.21 15.43 9.23
C ALA A 84 -4.76 14.94 9.14
N ASP A 85 -4.04 14.99 10.27
CA ASP A 85 -2.68 14.47 10.37
C ASP A 85 -2.70 12.93 10.40
N LEU A 86 -1.75 12.30 9.71
CA LEU A 86 -1.62 10.84 9.79
C LEU A 86 -1.15 10.48 11.20
N ASP A 87 -1.75 9.46 11.80
CA ASP A 87 -1.16 8.88 13.00
C ASP A 87 0.21 8.29 12.62
N ASP A 88 1.28 8.98 13.01
CA ASP A 88 2.68 8.65 12.72
C ASP A 88 3.04 7.20 13.06
N LYS A 89 2.29 6.58 13.97
CA LYS A 89 2.45 5.17 14.33
C LYS A 89 2.05 4.24 13.19
N LEU A 90 0.98 4.56 12.47
CA LEU A 90 0.46 3.74 11.37
C LEU A 90 1.37 3.80 10.15
N THR A 91 1.87 5.00 9.82
CA THR A 91 2.88 5.19 8.76
C THR A 91 4.13 4.37 9.06
N ARG A 92 4.68 4.48 10.29
CA ARG A 92 5.85 3.69 10.72
C ARG A 92 5.58 2.19 10.70
N ALA A 93 4.40 1.74 11.12
CA ALA A 93 4.03 0.33 11.11
C ALA A 93 3.98 -0.24 9.67
N LEU A 94 3.45 0.51 8.71
CA LEU A 94 3.43 0.09 7.30
C LEU A 94 4.82 0.07 6.68
N THR A 95 5.65 1.07 6.96
CA THR A 95 7.06 1.05 6.51
C THR A 95 7.78 -0.15 7.10
N GLY A 96 7.61 -0.42 8.40
CA GLY A 96 8.19 -1.59 9.06
C GLY A 96 7.72 -2.90 8.45
N ALA A 97 6.41 -3.04 8.22
CA ALA A 97 5.83 -4.23 7.59
C ALA A 97 6.36 -4.43 6.16
N GLY A 98 6.47 -3.37 5.36
CA GLY A 98 7.05 -3.42 4.02
C GLY A 98 8.51 -3.87 4.01
N VAL A 99 9.33 -3.36 4.95
CA VAL A 99 10.73 -3.76 5.10
C VAL A 99 10.84 -5.23 5.52
N VAL A 100 10.06 -5.67 6.51
CA VAL A 100 10.06 -7.07 6.98
C VAL A 100 9.67 -8.02 5.84
N MET A 101 8.64 -7.67 5.07
CA MET A 101 8.21 -8.47 3.93
C MET A 101 9.25 -8.51 2.81
N GLY A 102 9.93 -7.38 2.52
CA GLY A 102 11.02 -7.32 1.57
C GLY A 102 12.21 -8.18 1.96
N ILE A 103 12.60 -8.15 3.24
CA ILE A 103 13.65 -9.03 3.79
C ILE A 103 13.23 -10.50 3.69
N GLY A 104 11.98 -10.82 4.00
CA GLY A 104 11.45 -12.17 3.89
C GLY A 104 11.53 -12.75 2.48
N VAL A 105 11.20 -11.95 1.46
CA VAL A 105 11.38 -12.34 0.04
C VAL A 105 12.85 -12.54 -0.30
N LEU A 106 13.73 -11.64 0.15
CA LEU A 106 15.17 -11.75 -0.08
C LEU A 106 15.75 -13.05 0.49
N ILE A 107 15.41 -13.38 1.74
CA ILE A 107 15.86 -14.61 2.39
C ILE A 107 15.35 -15.83 1.64
N LEU A 108 14.06 -15.83 1.28
CA LEU A 108 13.44 -16.93 0.56
C LEU A 108 14.13 -17.17 -0.80
N VAL A 109 14.37 -16.12 -1.58
CA VAL A 109 15.07 -16.19 -2.88
C VAL A 109 16.53 -16.65 -2.74
N LEU A 110 17.17 -16.41 -1.60
CA LEU A 110 18.55 -16.86 -1.35
C LEU A 110 18.64 -18.32 -0.86
N VAL A 111 17.56 -18.85 -0.28
CA VAL A 111 17.51 -20.18 0.32
C VAL A 111 16.90 -21.22 -0.62
N ASP A 112 16.01 -20.80 -1.53
CA ASP A 112 15.45 -21.62 -2.63
C ASP A 112 16.35 -21.61 -3.87
#